data_AF-A0A7V1WBY2-F1
#
_entry.id   AF-A0A7V1WBY2-F1
#
_cell.length_a   1.000
_cell.length_b   1.000
_cell.length_c   1.000
_cell.angle_alpha   90.00
_cell.angle_beta   90.00
_cell.angle_gamma   90.00
#
_symmetry.space_group_name_H-M   'P 1'
#
loop_
_entity.id
_entity.type
_entity.pdbx_description
1 polymer ?
#
loop_
_entity_poly.entity_id
_entity_poly.type
_entity_poly.pdbx_seq_one_letter_code
_entity_poly.pdbx_strand_id
1 'polypeptide(L)'
;MAHSALPPPRQRSGLRRKCPGRGAHHGRGRAGLPGWPGRPNGARPRARPDRQGCREAPRLDPARMTLLPARPGPERARAAAVLALGAAVIAWLTRYNSQPLSAWSSPAIPAYRSWEEYLTVNCTALMLLPCLLVLGALRERPCDYGFQPATKDAWRLAMLFLAAMLPVLLAASRFPVFYNHYPLQSRAGENAAYFAYFQLTYGFYFLCWEWFYRGFLTFGLARGFGAAPAIALQAVGFGIMHIGKPLPEVYGSFVAGAALGWLALRGRSFFPCFVLHWTCSLLFDVLAIQARPGGLW
;
A
#
# COMPACT_ATOMS: atom_id res chain seq x y z
N MET A 1 -29.79 42.30 -33.14
CA MET A 1 -28.43 42.20 -33.72
C MET A 1 -28.07 40.72 -33.74
N ALA A 2 -28.58 39.96 -34.73
CA ALA A 2 -27.91 39.63 -36.00
C ALA A 2 -26.62 38.79 -35.79
N HIS A 3 -26.76 37.46 -35.83
CA HIS A 3 -26.19 36.51 -36.83
C HIS A 3 -24.73 36.09 -36.50
N SER A 4 -24.24 34.84 -36.62
CA SER A 4 -24.64 33.61 -37.36
C SER A 4 -23.67 32.48 -36.89
N ALA A 5 -24.11 31.32 -36.42
CA ALA A 5 -24.47 30.09 -37.16
C ALA A 5 -23.29 29.34 -37.86
N LEU A 6 -22.97 28.15 -37.33
CA LEU A 6 -22.23 27.02 -37.97
C LEU A 6 -22.98 26.50 -39.22
N PRO A 7 -22.30 25.77 -40.15
CA PRO A 7 -22.60 24.33 -40.34
C PRO A 7 -21.37 23.50 -40.89
N PRO A 8 -21.49 22.27 -41.46
CA PRO A 8 -21.21 21.00 -40.79
C PRO A 8 -20.24 20.06 -41.62
N PRO A 9 -20.11 18.73 -41.37
CA PRO A 9 -18.94 17.94 -41.74
C PRO A 9 -19.00 17.30 -43.14
N ARG A 10 -17.84 16.94 -43.70
CA ARG A 10 -17.74 16.15 -44.95
C ARG A 10 -17.37 14.70 -44.68
N GLN A 11 -18.29 13.81 -45.04
CA GLN A 11 -18.01 12.42 -45.44
C GLN A 11 -17.55 12.35 -46.90
N ARG A 12 -16.70 11.37 -47.20
CA ARG A 12 -16.54 10.60 -48.46
C ARG A 12 -15.45 9.56 -48.17
N SER A 13 -15.39 8.36 -48.73
CA SER A 13 -16.28 7.44 -49.43
C SER A 13 -15.38 6.22 -49.66
N GLY A 14 -15.91 5.01 -49.52
CA GLY A 14 -15.10 3.80 -49.38
C GLY A 14 -14.31 3.35 -50.62
N LEU A 15 -13.55 2.28 -50.43
CA LEU A 15 -13.45 1.16 -51.36
C LEU A 15 -12.69 0.00 -50.71
N ARG A 16 -13.38 -1.13 -50.59
CA ARG A 16 -12.82 -2.47 -50.37
C ARG A 16 -11.83 -2.80 -51.50
N ARG A 17 -10.77 -3.55 -51.19
CA ARG A 17 -10.34 -4.73 -51.99
C ARG A 17 -9.47 -5.68 -51.16
N LYS A 18 -9.81 -6.96 -51.28
CA LYS A 18 -9.18 -8.17 -50.71
C LYS A 18 -8.12 -8.69 -51.69
N CYS A 19 -7.05 -9.29 -51.11
CA CYS A 19 -6.23 -10.43 -51.58
C CYS A 19 -5.48 -10.32 -52.93
N PRO A 20 -4.55 -11.24 -53.31
CA PRO A 20 -3.83 -12.33 -52.62
C PRO A 20 -2.29 -12.09 -52.66
N GLY A 21 -1.35 -12.81 -52.05
CA GLY A 21 -1.06 -14.25 -52.07
C GLY A 21 0.00 -14.60 -53.16
N ARG A 22 1.13 -15.16 -52.71
CA ARG A 22 2.15 -15.96 -53.43
C ARG A 22 3.14 -15.26 -54.38
N GLY A 23 4.39 -15.70 -54.30
CA GLY A 23 5.40 -15.49 -55.33
C GLY A 23 6.83 -15.62 -54.82
N ALA A 24 7.30 -16.86 -54.64
CA ALA A 24 8.73 -17.15 -54.53
C ALA A 24 9.42 -16.82 -55.86
N HIS A 25 10.62 -16.23 -55.83
CA HIS A 25 11.62 -16.45 -56.88
C HIS A 25 13.05 -16.13 -56.42
N HIS A 26 13.89 -17.13 -56.67
CA HIS A 26 15.33 -17.16 -56.90
C HIS A 26 16.21 -15.91 -56.71
N GLY A 27 17.19 -16.08 -55.82
CA GLY A 27 18.64 -16.02 -56.08
C GLY A 27 19.17 -15.14 -57.20
N ARG A 28 20.08 -14.23 -56.83
CA ARG A 28 21.35 -13.98 -57.52
C ARG A 28 22.29 -13.24 -56.56
N GLY A 29 23.48 -13.81 -56.37
CA GLY A 29 24.54 -13.18 -55.60
C GLY A 29 25.09 -11.93 -56.28
N ARG A 30 25.61 -11.02 -55.47
CA ARG A 30 26.64 -10.07 -55.87
C ARG A 30 27.68 -9.92 -54.76
N ALA A 31 28.90 -10.21 -55.19
CA ALA A 31 30.21 -9.72 -54.78
C ALA A 31 30.31 -8.81 -53.54
N GLY A 32 31.28 -9.15 -52.71
CA GLY A 32 31.60 -8.47 -51.46
C GLY A 32 32.21 -7.08 -51.60
N LEU A 33 32.14 -6.36 -50.48
CA LEU A 33 32.91 -5.17 -50.16
C LEU A 33 33.66 -5.44 -48.85
N PRO A 34 34.87 -4.88 -48.67
CA PRO A 34 35.77 -5.27 -47.59
C PRO A 34 35.44 -4.59 -46.24
N GLY A 35 35.45 -5.43 -45.20
CA GLY A 35 35.99 -5.16 -43.86
C GLY A 35 35.62 -3.86 -43.14
N TRP A 36 34.55 -3.90 -42.35
CA TRP A 36 34.44 -3.08 -41.13
C TRP A 36 34.97 -3.91 -39.95
N PRO A 37 35.83 -3.35 -39.06
CA PRO A 37 36.31 -4.09 -37.91
C PRO A 37 35.13 -4.45 -36.99
N GLY A 38 35.04 -5.75 -36.67
CA GLY A 38 33.94 -6.36 -35.95
C GLY A 38 33.67 -5.68 -34.62
N ARG A 39 32.40 -5.34 -34.39
CA ARG A 39 31.90 -5.04 -33.05
C ARG A 39 32.10 -6.28 -32.17
N PRO A 40 32.58 -6.15 -30.91
CA PRO A 40 32.61 -7.27 -29.98
C PRO A 40 31.21 -7.83 -29.82
N ASN A 41 31.03 -9.07 -30.28
CA ASN A 41 29.80 -9.82 -30.17
C ASN A 41 29.68 -10.29 -28.72
N GLY A 42 29.13 -9.46 -27.83
CA GLY A 42 29.12 -9.78 -26.39
C GLY A 42 28.19 -8.98 -25.49
N ALA A 43 27.48 -7.95 -25.98
CA ALA A 43 26.49 -7.26 -25.17
C ALA A 43 25.10 -7.86 -25.43
N ARG A 44 24.70 -8.85 -24.61
CA ARG A 44 23.27 -9.22 -24.51
C ARG A 44 22.48 -7.92 -24.28
N PRO A 45 21.40 -7.65 -25.03
CA PRO A 45 20.49 -6.58 -24.67
C PRO A 45 20.09 -6.81 -23.21
N ARG A 46 20.32 -5.84 -22.32
CA ARG A 46 19.71 -5.89 -20.98
C ARG A 46 18.23 -6.12 -21.21
N ALA A 47 17.74 -7.29 -20.80
CA ALA A 47 16.35 -7.65 -20.92
C ALA A 47 15.54 -6.47 -20.37
N ARG A 48 14.62 -5.92 -21.19
CA ARG A 48 13.63 -4.96 -20.69
C ARG A 48 13.00 -5.61 -19.45
N PRO A 49 12.83 -4.88 -18.33
CA PRO A 49 12.16 -5.44 -17.17
C PRO A 49 10.79 -5.92 -17.64
N ASP A 50 10.60 -7.22 -17.56
CA ASP A 50 9.42 -7.89 -18.07
C ASP A 50 8.19 -7.38 -17.32
N ARG A 51 7.36 -6.60 -18.02
CA ARG A 51 6.08 -6.11 -17.49
C ARG A 51 5.04 -7.24 -17.36
N GLN A 52 5.26 -8.43 -17.94
CA GLN A 52 4.36 -9.58 -17.84
C GLN A 52 4.55 -10.39 -16.55
N GLY A 53 5.76 -10.44 -15.98
CA GLY A 53 6.07 -11.23 -14.80
C GLY A 53 5.27 -10.95 -13.52
N CYS A 54 4.58 -9.80 -13.40
CA CYS A 54 3.66 -9.52 -12.29
C CYS A 54 2.28 -10.17 -12.48
N ARG A 55 1.81 -10.33 -13.72
CA ARG A 55 0.53 -11.01 -14.02
C ARG A 55 0.66 -12.53 -14.00
N GLU A 56 1.87 -13.04 -14.25
CA GLU A 56 2.19 -14.47 -14.28
C GLU A 56 2.77 -15.00 -12.95
N ALA A 57 2.95 -14.15 -11.93
CA ALA A 57 3.37 -14.59 -10.60
C ALA A 57 2.43 -15.73 -10.14
N PRO A 58 2.95 -16.92 -9.76
CA PRO A 58 2.13 -18.10 -9.52
C PRO A 58 0.95 -17.75 -8.63
N ARG A 59 -0.27 -18.08 -9.07
CA ARG A 59 -1.48 -17.98 -8.25
C ARG A 59 -1.28 -18.93 -7.08
N LEU A 60 -0.81 -18.39 -5.96
CA LEU A 60 -0.77 -19.07 -4.69
C LEU A 60 -2.22 -19.22 -4.28
N ASP A 61 -2.72 -20.45 -4.36
CA ASP A 61 -4.05 -20.80 -3.86
C ASP A 61 -4.10 -20.44 -2.37
N PRO A 62 -5.00 -19.54 -1.94
CA PRO A 62 -5.05 -19.12 -0.55
C PRO A 62 -5.42 -20.27 0.40
N ALA A 63 -6.07 -21.34 -0.10
CA ALA A 63 -6.31 -22.55 0.68
C ALA A 63 -5.04 -23.39 0.90
N ARG A 64 -4.08 -23.34 -0.05
CA ARG A 64 -2.75 -23.95 0.11
C ARG A 64 -1.80 -23.08 0.93
N MET A 65 -2.07 -21.79 1.05
CA MET A 65 -1.21 -20.83 1.75
C MET A 65 -1.28 -20.96 3.28
N THR A 66 -2.42 -21.41 3.81
CA THR A 66 -2.60 -21.84 5.21
C THR A 66 -1.75 -23.07 5.57
N LEU A 67 -1.31 -23.83 4.56
CA LEU A 67 -0.62 -25.11 4.70
C LEU A 67 0.79 -25.11 4.08
N LEU A 68 1.32 -23.96 3.64
CA LEU A 68 2.66 -23.91 3.08
C LEU A 68 3.69 -24.08 4.21
N PRO A 69 4.43 -25.21 4.28
CA PRO A 69 5.51 -25.36 5.23
C PRO A 69 6.61 -24.32 4.94
N ALA A 70 7.36 -23.94 5.97
CA ALA A 70 8.50 -23.04 5.84
C ALA A 70 9.44 -23.53 4.71
N ARG A 71 9.76 -22.66 3.75
CA ARG A 71 10.68 -22.99 2.65
C ARG A 71 12.13 -22.92 3.14
N PRO A 72 13.04 -23.84 2.74
CA PRO A 72 14.39 -23.88 3.29
C PRO A 72 15.27 -22.70 2.85
N GLY A 73 16.27 -22.41 3.69
CA GLY A 73 17.43 -21.52 3.47
C GLY A 73 17.11 -20.06 3.12
N PRO A 74 17.19 -19.64 1.83
CA PRO A 74 17.16 -18.24 1.45
C PRO A 74 15.87 -17.49 1.82
N GLU A 75 14.70 -18.10 1.64
CA GLU A 75 13.41 -17.44 1.95
C GLU A 75 13.25 -17.19 3.46
N ARG A 76 13.77 -18.10 4.32
CA ARG A 76 13.78 -17.89 5.77
C ARG A 76 14.74 -16.77 6.18
N ALA A 77 15.91 -16.68 5.55
CA ALA A 77 16.84 -15.58 5.81
C ALA A 77 16.25 -14.22 5.41
N ARG A 78 15.55 -14.16 4.26
CA ARG A 78 14.84 -12.93 3.84
C ARG A 78 13.70 -12.57 4.77
N ALA A 79 12.88 -13.54 5.17
CA ALA A 79 11.82 -13.32 6.15
C ALA A 79 12.38 -12.87 7.51
N ALA A 80 13.54 -13.41 7.94
CA ALA A 80 14.22 -12.95 9.14
C ALA A 80 14.72 -11.50 9.01
N ALA A 81 15.25 -11.10 7.86
CA ALA A 81 15.62 -9.70 7.61
C ALA A 81 14.41 -8.76 7.62
N VAL A 82 13.28 -9.18 7.02
CA VAL A 82 12.00 -8.46 7.09
C VAL A 82 11.53 -8.32 8.54
N LEU A 83 11.57 -9.40 9.32
CA LEU A 83 11.19 -9.39 10.73
C LEU A 83 12.08 -8.46 11.55
N ALA A 84 13.40 -8.54 11.37
CA ALA A 84 14.36 -7.73 12.11
C ALA A 84 14.18 -6.24 11.84
N LEU A 85 14.12 -5.84 10.56
CA LEU A 85 13.87 -4.44 10.22
C LEU A 85 12.49 -3.98 10.69
N GLY A 86 11.46 -4.82 10.48
CA GLY A 86 10.10 -4.51 10.89
C GLY A 86 9.97 -4.30 12.39
N ALA A 87 10.55 -5.19 13.20
CA ALA A 87 10.58 -5.07 14.64
C ALA A 87 11.35 -3.82 15.11
N ALA A 88 12.50 -3.51 14.47
CA ALA A 88 13.26 -2.30 14.78
C ALA A 88 12.48 -1.02 14.46
N VAL A 89 11.81 -0.97 13.30
CA VAL A 89 10.94 0.16 12.91
C VAL A 89 9.78 0.31 13.89
N ILE A 90 9.09 -0.78 14.26
CA ILE A 90 7.99 -0.76 15.22
C ILE A 90 8.47 -0.26 16.58
N ALA A 91 9.57 -0.80 17.11
CA ALA A 91 10.10 -0.40 18.40
C ALA A 91 10.48 1.08 18.42
N TRP A 92 11.18 1.55 17.39
CA TRP A 92 11.59 2.94 17.27
C TRP A 92 10.38 3.89 17.14
N LEU A 93 9.44 3.59 16.24
CA LEU A 93 8.25 4.40 16.06
C LEU A 93 7.33 4.38 17.27
N THR A 94 7.25 3.26 18.00
CA THR A 94 6.47 3.19 19.25
C THR A 94 7.03 4.19 20.25
N ARG A 95 8.36 4.22 20.41
CA ARG A 95 9.03 5.17 21.31
C ARG A 95 8.93 6.63 20.84
N TYR A 96 9.03 6.88 19.53
CA TYR A 96 8.87 8.21 18.96
C TYR A 96 7.43 8.70 19.12
N ASN A 97 6.44 7.84 18.89
CA ASN A 97 5.03 8.20 18.92
C ASN A 97 4.43 8.32 20.32
N SER A 98 5.04 7.69 21.33
CA SER A 98 4.60 7.77 22.73
C SER A 98 4.94 9.09 23.43
N GLN A 99 5.64 10.01 22.74
CA GLN A 99 5.98 11.34 23.27
C GLN A 99 5.56 12.46 22.30
N PRO A 100 5.41 13.71 22.78
CA PRO A 100 5.08 14.84 21.93
C PRO A 100 6.31 15.55 21.35
N LEU A 101 7.52 15.12 21.72
CA LEU A 101 8.76 15.80 21.35
C LEU A 101 9.14 15.54 19.89
N SER A 102 9.74 16.54 19.27
CA SER A 102 10.37 16.46 17.95
C SER A 102 11.53 15.46 17.95
N ALA A 103 11.78 14.83 16.80
CA ALA A 103 12.97 14.04 16.53
C ALA A 103 14.26 14.86 16.70
N TRP A 104 14.16 16.18 16.58
CA TRP A 104 15.26 17.15 16.74
C TRP A 104 15.32 17.76 18.15
N SER A 105 14.43 17.35 19.05
CA SER A 105 14.43 17.86 20.42
C SER A 105 15.69 17.43 21.17
N SER A 106 16.19 18.32 22.03
CA SER A 106 17.28 18.02 22.96
C SER A 106 16.92 18.53 24.36
N PRO A 107 17.58 18.05 25.42
CA PRO A 107 17.38 18.59 26.77
C PRO A 107 17.64 20.10 26.86
N ALA A 108 18.54 20.63 26.03
CA ALA A 108 18.88 22.06 26.00
C ALA A 108 17.85 22.90 25.24
N ILE A 109 17.21 22.33 24.22
CA ILE A 109 16.21 23.00 23.39
C ILE A 109 15.04 22.04 23.15
N PRO A 110 14.06 21.99 24.09
CA PRO A 110 12.86 21.19 23.90
C PRO A 110 12.06 21.72 22.72
N ALA A 111 11.78 20.86 21.74
CA ALA A 111 10.93 21.15 20.60
C ALA A 111 9.80 20.14 20.53
N TYR A 112 8.58 20.62 20.26
CA TYR A 112 7.41 19.76 20.04
C TYR A 112 7.28 19.44 18.56
N ARG A 113 6.87 18.21 18.24
CA ARG A 113 6.72 17.78 16.86
C ARG A 113 5.51 18.45 16.21
N SER A 114 5.66 18.85 14.95
CA SER A 114 4.53 19.26 14.11
C SER A 114 3.84 18.04 13.48
N TRP A 115 2.68 18.27 12.85
CA TRP A 115 1.98 17.24 12.08
C TRP A 115 2.81 16.77 10.87
N GLU A 116 3.49 17.70 10.21
CA GLU A 116 4.35 17.46 9.06
C GLU A 116 5.57 16.63 9.45
N GLU A 117 6.15 16.89 10.62
CA GLU A 117 7.23 16.05 11.15
C GLU A 117 6.72 14.64 11.44
N TYR A 118 5.57 14.51 12.12
CA TYR A 118 4.95 13.20 12.38
C TYR A 118 4.79 12.40 11.08
N LEU A 119 4.23 13.02 10.04
CA LEU A 119 4.06 12.39 8.73
C LEU A 119 5.39 12.01 8.12
N THR A 120 6.35 12.93 8.10
CA THR A 120 7.67 12.71 7.47
C THR A 120 8.40 11.55 8.14
N VAL A 121 8.47 11.55 9.46
CA VAL A 121 9.13 10.51 10.25
C VAL A 121 8.45 9.15 10.05
N ASN A 122 7.13 9.09 10.23
CA ASN A 122 6.42 7.82 10.13
C ASN A 122 6.42 7.27 8.70
N CYS A 123 6.13 8.10 7.68
CA CYS A 123 6.11 7.63 6.29
C CYS A 123 7.52 7.19 5.83
N THR A 124 8.57 7.88 6.26
CA THR A 124 9.95 7.47 5.96
C THR A 124 10.27 6.11 6.58
N ALA A 125 9.97 5.92 7.86
CA ALA A 125 10.25 4.67 8.55
C ALA A 125 9.39 3.49 8.04
N LEU A 126 8.11 3.73 7.72
CA LEU A 126 7.16 2.71 7.28
C LEU A 126 7.28 2.36 5.79
N MET A 127 7.70 3.30 4.94
CA MET A 127 7.77 3.10 3.48
C MET A 127 9.21 3.13 2.95
N LEU A 128 9.98 4.17 3.25
CA LEU A 128 11.31 4.33 2.65
C LEU A 128 12.29 3.25 3.13
N LEU A 129 12.45 3.06 4.44
CA LEU A 129 13.40 2.07 4.97
C LEU A 129 13.10 0.64 4.48
N PRO A 130 11.85 0.15 4.50
CA PRO A 130 11.55 -1.16 3.97
C PRO A 130 11.70 -1.23 2.44
N CYS A 131 11.40 -0.15 1.70
CA CYS A 131 11.69 -0.11 0.26
C CYS A 131 13.19 -0.24 -0.03
N LEU A 132 14.06 0.42 0.76
CA LEU A 132 15.51 0.29 0.61
C LEU A 132 15.99 -1.15 0.87
N LEU A 133 15.43 -1.82 1.89
CA LEU A 133 15.70 -3.23 2.12
C LEU A 133 15.24 -4.10 0.94
N VAL A 134 13.98 -3.96 0.52
CA VAL A 134 13.37 -4.79 -0.52
C VAL A 134 14.04 -4.60 -1.87
N LEU A 135 14.19 -3.36 -2.34
CA LEU A 135 14.68 -3.05 -3.68
C LEU A 135 16.21 -3.03 -3.76
N GLY A 136 16.88 -2.62 -2.67
CA GLY A 136 18.34 -2.48 -2.63
C GLY A 136 19.03 -3.77 -2.22
N ALA A 137 18.80 -4.21 -0.98
CA ALA A 137 19.55 -5.32 -0.38
C ALA A 137 18.99 -6.70 -0.78
N LEU A 138 17.66 -6.88 -0.73
CA LEU A 138 17.01 -8.14 -1.10
C LEU A 138 16.84 -8.27 -2.62
N ARG A 139 16.79 -7.14 -3.34
CA ARG A 139 16.57 -7.04 -4.79
C ARG A 139 15.31 -7.78 -5.26
N GLU A 140 14.25 -7.66 -4.48
CA GLU A 140 12.97 -8.31 -4.74
C GLU A 140 11.99 -7.38 -5.45
N ARG A 141 10.93 -7.95 -6.00
CA ARG A 141 9.98 -7.18 -6.81
C ARG A 141 8.91 -6.58 -5.90
N PRO A 142 8.49 -5.32 -6.12
CA PRO A 142 7.39 -4.70 -5.37
C PRO A 142 6.10 -5.55 -5.36
N CYS A 143 5.84 -6.27 -6.46
CA CYS A 143 4.66 -7.13 -6.58
C CYS A 143 4.65 -8.28 -5.57
N ASP A 144 5.82 -8.75 -5.13
CA ASP A 144 5.95 -9.81 -4.11
C ASP A 144 5.57 -9.28 -2.71
N TYR A 145 5.37 -7.96 -2.58
CA TYR A 145 4.96 -7.22 -1.39
C TYR A 145 3.60 -6.52 -1.58
N GLY A 146 2.75 -7.06 -2.46
CA GLY A 146 1.35 -6.62 -2.59
C GLY A 146 1.11 -5.40 -3.47
N PHE A 147 2.13 -4.86 -4.17
CA PHE A 147 1.92 -3.88 -5.25
C PHE A 147 1.35 -4.56 -6.50
N GLN A 148 0.14 -5.11 -6.36
CA GLN A 148 -0.62 -5.74 -7.42
C GLN A 148 -2.08 -5.27 -7.34
N PRO A 149 -2.79 -5.18 -8.48
CA PRO A 149 -4.23 -4.96 -8.47
C PRO A 149 -4.93 -6.07 -7.67
N ALA A 150 -5.83 -5.67 -6.78
CA ALA A 150 -6.61 -6.63 -6.00
C ALA A 150 -7.71 -7.30 -6.83
N THR A 151 -8.10 -8.51 -6.44
CA THR A 151 -9.22 -9.23 -7.04
C THR A 151 -10.56 -8.59 -6.65
N LYS A 152 -11.61 -8.83 -7.46
CA LYS A 152 -12.98 -8.38 -7.12
C LYS A 152 -13.44 -8.93 -5.77
N ASP A 153 -13.08 -10.16 -5.44
CA ASP A 153 -13.44 -10.78 -4.17
C ASP A 153 -12.75 -10.14 -2.97
N ALA A 154 -11.51 -9.68 -3.12
CA ALA A 154 -10.83 -8.92 -2.07
C ALA A 154 -11.54 -7.59 -1.79
N TRP A 155 -11.99 -6.89 -2.84
CA TRP A 155 -12.81 -5.68 -2.68
C TRP A 155 -14.16 -5.97 -2.03
N ARG A 156 -14.83 -7.07 -2.39
CA ARG A 156 -16.08 -7.51 -1.75
C ARG A 156 -15.89 -7.79 -0.26
N LEU A 157 -14.80 -8.49 0.10
CA LEU A 157 -14.46 -8.75 1.50
C LEU A 157 -14.13 -7.46 2.26
N ALA A 158 -13.40 -6.52 1.63
CA ALA A 158 -13.13 -5.22 2.23
C ALA A 158 -14.43 -4.44 2.50
N MET A 159 -15.38 -4.46 1.57
CA MET A 159 -16.71 -3.85 1.76
C MET A 159 -17.51 -4.53 2.86
N LEU A 160 -17.44 -5.86 2.97
CA LEU A 160 -18.09 -6.60 4.06
C LEU A 160 -17.49 -6.23 5.43
N PHE A 161 -16.16 -6.10 5.51
CA PHE A 161 -15.49 -5.67 6.73
C PHE A 161 -15.85 -4.23 7.09
N LEU A 162 -15.95 -3.33 6.09
CA LEU A 162 -16.45 -1.96 6.32
C LEU A 162 -17.88 -1.97 6.86
N ALA A 163 -18.77 -2.75 6.25
CA ALA A 163 -20.17 -2.86 6.68
C ALA A 163 -20.27 -3.43 8.11
N ALA A 164 -19.42 -4.39 8.47
CA ALA A 164 -19.34 -4.93 9.83
C ALA A 164 -18.77 -3.91 10.84
N MET A 165 -17.81 -3.09 10.43
CA MET A 165 -17.24 -2.03 11.28
C MET A 165 -18.17 -0.84 11.47
N LEU A 166 -19.00 -0.51 10.49
CA LEU A 166 -19.89 0.65 10.53
C LEU A 166 -20.74 0.77 11.81
N PRO A 167 -21.47 -0.27 12.29
CA PRO A 167 -22.19 -0.19 13.55
C PRO A 167 -21.27 0.02 14.76
N VAL A 168 -20.07 -0.55 14.73
CA VAL A 168 -19.05 -0.34 15.79
C VAL A 168 -18.59 1.11 15.80
N LEU A 169 -18.28 1.70 14.64
CA LEU A 169 -17.89 3.11 14.51
C LEU A 169 -19.00 4.05 15.00
N LEU A 170 -20.25 3.79 14.61
CA LEU A 170 -21.41 4.57 15.04
C LEU A 170 -21.60 4.52 16.56
N ALA A 171 -21.50 3.34 17.17
CA ALA A 171 -21.60 3.22 18.62
C ALA A 171 -20.41 3.87 19.33
N ALA A 172 -19.19 3.59 18.86
CA ALA A 172 -17.95 4.04 19.49
C ALA A 172 -17.82 5.57 19.49
N SER A 173 -18.24 6.23 18.40
CA SER A 173 -18.16 7.69 18.24
C SER A 173 -18.93 8.47 19.30
N ARG A 174 -19.93 7.85 19.94
CA ARG A 174 -20.78 8.48 20.96
C ARG A 174 -20.20 8.40 22.37
N PHE A 175 -19.11 7.67 22.60
CA PHE A 175 -18.48 7.62 23.91
C PHE A 175 -17.49 8.78 24.10
N PRO A 176 -17.48 9.43 25.28
CA PRO A 176 -16.58 10.55 25.57
C PRO A 176 -15.10 10.26 25.35
N VAL A 177 -14.67 9.03 25.62
CA VAL A 177 -13.28 8.61 25.41
C VAL A 177 -12.85 8.69 23.95
N PHE A 178 -13.78 8.55 23.00
CA PHE A 178 -13.49 8.58 21.57
C PHE A 178 -13.66 9.97 20.97
N TYR A 179 -14.82 10.60 21.17
CA TYR A 179 -15.03 11.91 20.56
C TYR A 179 -14.11 12.98 21.15
N ASN A 180 -13.65 12.87 22.41
CA ASN A 180 -12.64 13.80 22.92
C ASN A 180 -11.22 13.53 22.40
N HIS A 181 -10.96 12.33 21.89
CA HIS A 181 -9.66 11.93 21.33
C HIS A 181 -9.56 12.25 19.82
N TYR A 182 -10.65 12.11 19.07
CA TYR A 182 -10.67 12.26 17.62
C TYR A 182 -11.42 13.53 17.17
N PRO A 183 -10.96 14.21 16.11
CA PRO A 183 -9.80 13.86 15.27
C PRO A 183 -8.46 14.12 15.99
N LEU A 184 -7.41 13.41 15.56
CA LEU A 184 -6.06 13.55 16.14
C LEU A 184 -5.52 14.98 16.03
N GLN A 185 -6.00 15.74 15.05
CA GLN A 185 -5.76 17.17 14.92
C GLN A 185 -7.05 17.91 15.24
N SER A 186 -7.15 18.53 16.43
CA SER A 186 -8.36 19.22 16.88
C SER A 186 -8.86 20.28 15.90
N ARG A 187 -7.94 20.99 15.22
CA ARG A 187 -8.24 21.97 14.15
C ARG A 187 -9.03 21.36 12.99
N ALA A 188 -8.92 20.06 12.76
CA ALA A 188 -9.72 19.35 11.78
C ALA A 188 -11.18 19.19 12.20
N GLY A 189 -11.57 19.55 13.42
CA GLY A 189 -12.97 19.75 13.82
C GLY A 189 -13.43 21.21 13.67
N GLU A 190 -12.54 22.18 13.49
CA GLU A 190 -12.91 23.62 13.48
C GLU A 190 -12.75 24.30 12.12
N ASN A 191 -11.93 23.74 11.21
CA ASN A 191 -11.88 24.17 9.81
C ASN A 191 -12.04 23.02 8.79
N ALA A 192 -13.08 23.07 7.93
CA ALA A 192 -13.35 22.04 6.92
C ALA A 192 -12.25 21.92 5.83
N ALA A 193 -11.59 23.02 5.47
CA ALA A 193 -10.45 22.97 4.55
C ALA A 193 -9.22 22.31 5.23
N TYR A 194 -9.00 22.58 6.52
CA TYR A 194 -7.98 21.87 7.28
C TYR A 194 -8.34 20.39 7.49
N PHE A 195 -9.62 20.05 7.67
CA PHE A 195 -10.10 18.67 7.69
C PHE A 195 -9.74 17.95 6.38
N ALA A 196 -9.98 18.56 5.23
CA ALA A 196 -9.59 17.98 3.94
C ALA A 196 -8.07 17.77 3.83
N TYR A 197 -7.26 18.76 4.23
CA TYR A 197 -5.80 18.63 4.29
C TYR A 197 -5.37 17.48 5.22
N PHE A 198 -5.95 17.41 6.42
CA PHE A 198 -5.68 16.35 7.39
C PHE A 198 -6.04 14.98 6.82
N GLN A 199 -7.24 14.79 6.25
CA GLN A 199 -7.67 13.51 5.70
C GLN A 199 -6.82 13.05 4.50
N LEU A 200 -6.38 13.98 3.65
CA LEU A 200 -5.50 13.64 2.50
C LEU A 200 -4.11 13.22 2.97
N THR A 201 -3.51 13.98 3.89
CA THR A 201 -2.18 13.66 4.42
C THR A 201 -2.20 12.42 5.30
N TYR A 202 -3.26 12.23 6.10
CA TYR A 202 -3.45 11.04 6.90
C TYR A 202 -3.77 9.81 6.04
N GLY A 203 -4.47 10.00 4.91
CA GLY A 203 -4.64 8.96 3.89
C GLY A 203 -3.32 8.50 3.28
N PHE A 204 -2.40 9.43 2.98
CA PHE A 204 -1.06 9.06 2.55
C PHE A 204 -0.29 8.29 3.63
N TYR A 205 -0.40 8.70 4.90
CA TYR A 205 0.13 7.93 6.02
C TYR A 205 -0.48 6.51 6.08
N PHE A 206 -1.79 6.35 5.92
CA PHE A 206 -2.45 5.04 5.88
C PHE A 206 -1.96 4.16 4.72
N LEU A 207 -1.64 4.76 3.58
CA LEU A 207 -1.03 4.02 2.47
C LEU A 207 0.33 3.45 2.89
N CYS A 208 1.19 4.26 3.51
CA CYS A 208 2.48 3.81 4.03
C CYS A 208 2.32 2.76 5.14
N TRP A 209 1.39 2.99 6.05
CA TRP A 209 1.07 2.11 7.17
C TRP A 209 0.57 0.74 6.69
N GLU A 210 -0.44 0.71 5.84
CA GLU A 210 -1.01 -0.54 5.34
C GLU A 210 -0.04 -1.28 4.44
N TRP A 211 0.78 -0.57 3.66
CA TRP A 211 1.87 -1.22 2.95
C TRP A 211 2.91 -1.82 3.90
N PHE A 212 3.32 -1.13 4.97
CA PHE A 212 4.28 -1.68 5.94
C PHE A 212 3.78 -2.99 6.57
N TYR A 213 2.54 -3.02 7.03
CA TYR A 213 1.97 -4.18 7.71
C TYR A 213 1.52 -5.29 6.75
N ARG A 214 0.73 -4.96 5.72
CA ARG A 214 0.12 -5.96 4.81
C ARG A 214 1.03 -6.25 3.63
N GLY A 215 1.75 -5.24 3.15
CA GLY A 215 2.76 -5.37 2.11
C GLY A 215 4.04 -6.00 2.64
N PHE A 216 4.86 -5.20 3.31
CA PHE A 216 6.20 -5.54 3.76
C PHE A 216 6.23 -6.70 4.77
N LEU A 217 5.56 -6.59 5.92
CA LEU A 217 5.56 -7.61 6.95
C LEU A 217 4.78 -8.85 6.52
N THR A 218 3.50 -8.74 6.18
CA THR A 218 2.67 -9.93 5.92
C THR A 218 3.20 -10.76 4.75
N PHE A 219 3.42 -10.17 3.56
CA PHE A 219 3.96 -10.96 2.43
C PHE A 219 5.42 -11.35 2.62
N GLY A 220 6.25 -10.48 3.21
CA GLY A 220 7.66 -10.77 3.45
C GLY A 220 7.86 -11.95 4.41
N LEU A 221 7.09 -11.99 5.51
CA LEU A 221 7.14 -13.08 6.48
C LEU A 221 6.48 -14.35 5.93
N ALA A 222 5.37 -14.24 5.18
CA ALA A 222 4.61 -15.39 4.71
C ALA A 222 5.42 -16.33 3.79
N ARG A 223 6.39 -15.79 3.04
CA ARG A 223 7.25 -16.59 2.14
C ARG A 223 8.26 -17.47 2.87
N GLY A 224 8.77 -17.02 4.01
CA GLY A 224 9.74 -17.77 4.81
C GLY A 224 9.14 -18.55 5.97
N PHE A 225 8.15 -17.97 6.67
CA PHE A 225 7.56 -18.53 7.89
C PHE A 225 6.15 -19.09 7.70
N GLY A 226 5.52 -18.87 6.55
CA GLY A 226 4.14 -19.27 6.29
C GLY A 226 3.10 -18.22 6.71
N ALA A 227 1.87 -18.39 6.24
CA ALA A 227 0.82 -17.37 6.39
C ALA A 227 0.40 -17.10 7.83
N ALA A 228 0.18 -18.15 8.64
CA ALA A 228 -0.31 -17.98 10.01
C ALA A 228 0.69 -17.24 10.91
N PRO A 229 1.99 -17.60 10.96
CA PRO A 229 2.98 -16.81 11.71
C PRO A 229 3.11 -15.38 11.19
N ALA A 230 3.05 -15.18 9.87
CA ALA A 230 3.11 -13.83 9.29
C ALA A 230 1.95 -12.94 9.76
N ILE A 231 0.72 -13.46 9.72
CA ILE A 231 -0.49 -12.75 10.20
C ILE A 231 -0.37 -12.44 11.69
N ALA A 232 0.05 -13.42 12.51
CA ALA A 232 0.17 -13.24 13.95
C ALA A 232 1.23 -12.19 14.32
N LEU A 233 2.45 -12.31 13.77
CA LEU A 233 3.56 -11.41 14.06
C LEU A 233 3.25 -9.96 13.65
N GLN A 234 2.72 -9.76 12.44
CA GLN A 234 2.37 -8.41 12.01
C GLN A 234 1.17 -7.84 12.79
N ALA A 235 0.20 -8.67 13.21
CA ALA A 235 -0.96 -8.22 13.98
C ALA A 235 -0.54 -7.76 15.38
N VAL A 236 0.40 -8.47 16.01
CA VAL A 236 1.02 -8.04 17.27
C VAL A 236 1.71 -6.69 17.10
N GLY A 237 2.54 -6.55 16.06
CA GLY A 237 3.21 -5.28 15.75
C GLY A 237 2.24 -4.13 15.45
N PHE A 238 1.11 -4.43 14.79
CA PHE A 238 0.07 -3.46 14.49
C PHE A 238 -0.63 -2.99 15.76
N GLY A 239 -0.95 -3.91 16.67
CA GLY A 239 -1.59 -3.57 17.94
C GLY A 239 -0.69 -2.82 18.91
N ILE A 240 0.60 -3.15 18.97
CA ILE A 240 1.59 -2.40 19.76
C ILE A 240 1.60 -0.92 19.35
N MET A 241 1.54 -0.64 18.06
CA MET A 241 1.55 0.74 17.55
C MET A 241 0.22 1.49 17.72
N HIS A 242 -0.82 0.83 18.27
CA HIS A 242 -2.05 1.50 18.73
C HIS A 242 -2.00 1.87 20.21
N ILE A 243 -0.98 1.45 20.97
CA ILE A 243 -0.86 1.81 22.39
C ILE A 243 -0.83 3.34 22.55
N GLY A 244 -1.63 3.85 23.49
CA GLY A 244 -1.85 5.28 23.71
C GLY A 244 -3.18 5.79 23.17
N LYS A 245 -3.87 5.00 22.35
CA LYS A 245 -5.25 5.25 21.91
C LYS A 245 -6.28 4.69 22.91
N PRO A 246 -7.58 5.02 22.78
CA PRO A 246 -8.63 4.44 23.61
C PRO A 246 -8.57 2.90 23.66
N LEU A 247 -8.67 2.32 24.84
CA LEU A 247 -8.46 0.87 25.06
C LEU A 247 -9.25 -0.06 24.12
N PRO A 248 -10.53 0.20 23.81
CA PRO A 248 -11.26 -0.67 22.88
C PRO A 248 -10.64 -0.68 21.47
N GLU A 249 -10.06 0.43 21.03
CA GLU A 249 -9.33 0.48 19.76
C GLU A 249 -8.02 -0.30 19.84
N VAL A 250 -7.30 -0.22 20.97
CA VAL A 250 -6.08 -1.02 21.18
C VAL A 250 -6.39 -2.51 21.08
N TYR A 251 -7.39 -3.02 21.81
CA TYR A 251 -7.76 -4.44 21.73
C TYR A 251 -8.30 -4.81 20.34
N GLY A 252 -9.16 -3.97 19.77
CA GLY A 252 -9.72 -4.17 18.44
C GLY A 252 -8.65 -4.20 17.35
N SER A 253 -7.55 -3.47 17.52
CA SER A 253 -6.46 -3.39 16.54
C SER A 253 -5.73 -4.72 16.34
N PHE A 254 -5.57 -5.57 17.36
CA PHE A 254 -4.98 -6.90 17.19
C PHE A 254 -5.85 -7.78 16.30
N VAL A 255 -7.18 -7.74 16.51
CA VAL A 255 -8.16 -8.49 15.72
C VAL A 255 -8.24 -7.93 14.30
N ALA A 256 -8.32 -6.61 14.14
CA ALA A 256 -8.34 -5.94 12.85
C ALA A 256 -7.03 -6.17 12.08
N GLY A 257 -5.90 -6.15 12.77
CA GLY A 257 -4.59 -6.50 12.23
C GLY A 257 -4.60 -7.89 11.61
N ALA A 258 -5.11 -8.90 12.34
CA ALA A 258 -5.22 -10.26 11.85
C ALA A 258 -6.18 -10.37 10.64
N ALA A 259 -7.36 -9.75 10.71
CA ALA A 259 -8.36 -9.77 9.65
C ALA A 259 -7.84 -9.12 8.35
N LEU A 260 -7.16 -7.99 8.46
CA LEU A 260 -6.57 -7.29 7.32
C LEU A 260 -5.34 -8.03 6.76
N GLY A 261 -4.53 -8.67 7.61
CA GLY A 261 -3.45 -9.55 7.16
C GLY A 261 -3.98 -10.73 6.33
N TRP A 262 -5.07 -11.37 6.81
CA TRP A 262 -5.77 -12.41 6.06
C TRP A 262 -6.34 -11.91 4.74
N LEU A 263 -7.00 -10.74 4.74
CA LEU A 263 -7.54 -10.10 3.55
C LEU A 263 -6.46 -9.81 2.51
N ALA A 264 -5.31 -9.28 2.96
CA ALA A 264 -4.18 -8.98 2.08
C ALA A 264 -3.66 -10.25 1.38
N LEU A 265 -3.47 -11.35 2.12
CA LEU A 265 -3.00 -12.60 1.54
C LEU A 265 -4.05 -13.21 0.59
N ARG A 266 -5.34 -13.18 0.96
CA ARG A 266 -6.45 -13.66 0.11
C ARG A 266 -6.56 -12.86 -1.19
N GLY A 267 -6.36 -11.54 -1.12
CA GLY A 267 -6.44 -10.62 -2.24
C GLY A 267 -5.13 -10.41 -3.02
N ARG A 268 -4.01 -10.92 -2.50
CA ARG A 268 -2.63 -10.70 -3.01
C ARG A 268 -2.28 -9.22 -3.17
N SER A 269 -2.90 -8.37 -2.36
CA SER A 269 -2.81 -6.92 -2.49
C SER A 269 -3.13 -6.25 -1.16
N PHE A 270 -2.36 -5.23 -0.79
CA PHE A 270 -2.64 -4.43 0.39
C PHE A 270 -3.65 -3.29 0.10
N PHE A 271 -3.91 -2.96 -1.17
CA PHE A 271 -4.76 -1.82 -1.54
C PHE A 271 -6.18 -1.87 -0.94
N PRO A 272 -6.90 -3.02 -0.92
CA PRO A 272 -8.20 -3.09 -0.26
C PRO A 272 -8.11 -2.84 1.25
N CYS A 273 -7.01 -3.25 1.90
CA CYS A 273 -6.77 -3.01 3.32
C CYS A 273 -6.52 -1.51 3.59
N PHE A 274 -5.70 -0.87 2.74
CA PHE A 274 -5.50 0.58 2.71
C PHE A 274 -6.81 1.35 2.63
N VAL A 275 -7.60 1.10 1.58
CA VAL A 275 -8.85 1.84 1.37
C VAL A 275 -9.83 1.60 2.51
N LEU A 276 -9.95 0.34 2.97
CA LEU A 276 -10.80 0.01 4.11
C LEU A 276 -10.39 0.76 5.38
N HIS A 277 -9.11 0.69 5.77
CA HIS A 277 -8.64 1.30 7.01
C HIS A 277 -8.74 2.82 6.97
N TRP A 278 -8.32 3.45 5.86
CA TRP A 278 -8.45 4.89 5.70
C TRP A 278 -9.92 5.33 5.72
N THR A 279 -10.81 4.58 5.06
CA THR A 279 -12.26 4.88 5.08
C THR A 279 -12.83 4.77 6.50
N CYS A 280 -12.47 3.73 7.26
CA CYS A 280 -12.87 3.61 8.67
C CYS A 280 -12.41 4.82 9.49
N SER A 281 -11.16 5.26 9.33
CA SER A 281 -10.64 6.44 10.04
C SER A 281 -11.39 7.71 9.65
N LEU A 282 -11.57 7.96 8.35
CA LEU A 282 -12.26 9.15 7.84
C LEU A 282 -13.71 9.19 8.34
N LEU A 283 -14.44 8.07 8.23
CA LEU A 283 -15.81 7.97 8.74
C LEU A 283 -15.84 8.21 10.25
N PHE A 284 -14.89 7.65 10.98
CA PHE A 284 -14.85 7.81 12.43
C PHE A 284 -14.58 9.24 12.86
N ASP A 285 -13.67 9.97 12.18
CA ASP A 285 -13.44 11.38 12.45
C ASP A 285 -14.71 12.21 12.20
N VAL A 286 -15.43 11.97 11.10
CA VAL A 286 -16.72 12.64 10.83
C VAL A 286 -17.74 12.35 11.94
N LEU A 287 -17.90 11.08 12.32
CA LEU A 287 -18.86 10.68 13.35
C LEU A 287 -18.49 11.26 14.73
N ALA A 288 -17.19 11.27 15.07
CA ALA A 288 -16.69 11.82 16.32
C ALA A 288 -16.94 13.32 16.40
N ILE A 289 -16.70 14.07 15.31
CA ILE A 289 -16.97 15.50 15.23
C ILE A 289 -18.48 15.78 15.44
N GLN A 290 -19.35 15.03 14.77
CA GLN A 290 -20.80 15.16 14.90
C GLN A 290 -21.33 14.79 16.29
N ALA A 291 -20.67 13.86 16.98
CA ALA A 291 -21.06 13.42 18.32
C ALA A 291 -20.61 14.40 19.42
N ARG A 292 -19.71 15.34 19.14
CA ARG A 292 -19.25 16.33 20.14
C ARG A 292 -20.37 17.32 20.48
N PRO A 293 -20.61 17.59 21.78
CA PRO A 293 -21.48 18.68 22.19
C PRO A 293 -20.98 20.03 21.62
N GLY A 294 -21.87 20.76 20.95
CA GLY A 294 -21.53 22.08 20.38
C GLY A 294 -21.26 22.10 18.88
N GLY A 295 -21.40 20.97 18.17
CA GLY A 295 -21.53 20.94 16.70
C GLY A 295 -20.41 21.68 15.97
N LEU A 296 -19.28 21.02 15.83
CA LEU A 296 -18.19 21.50 15.02
C LEU A 296 -18.53 21.16 13.55
N TRP A 297 -19.19 22.12 12.87
CA TRP A 297 -19.91 22.06 11.56
C TRP A 297 -21.03 21.04 11.36
#